data_AF-A0A958GFP8-F1
#
_entry.id   AF-A0A958GFP8-F1
#
_cell.length_a   1.000
_cell.length_b   1.000
_cell.length_c   1.000
_cell.angle_alpha   90.00
_cell.angle_beta   90.00
_cell.angle_gamma   90.00
#
_symmetry.space_group_name_H-M   'P 1'
#
loop_
_entity.id
_entity.type
_entity.pdbx_description
1 polymer ?
#
loop_
_entity_poly.entity_id
_entity_poly.type
_entity_poly.pdbx_seq_one_letter_code
_entity_poly.pdbx_strand_id
1 'polypeptide(L)'
;MLKTLTYIYHKFKNPNSVDYVDEGLGIAARFSRCKKFWQKHLDFTKFVQQQAAEGLTNPSIAVLGAGRLLDVNLDLLKDASEISLYDADPSCLSVWKRKLIFNKANKNFYVNDLTEVLDLWSAKLEIFLQENKPNDTKLISFLNSLSAPELTLQAQYDLIISVNLLSQIIVIWRDIATSLLEDFAWAKTNERGQFKDPINIALENSKRKLEIQHLNMLNQSKAKRIALIYDTHFFAYEQNHPIWDVENAVISSPEVSLSNFKLAFRDSWLWHLAPQGIEYQDYGLIHQVVAYAFKT
;
A
#
# COMPACT_ATOMS: atom_id res chain seq x y z
N MET A 1 15.50 19.04 -12.71
CA MET A 1 14.70 19.57 -13.83
C MET A 1 13.70 18.55 -14.38
N LEU A 2 14.10 17.38 -14.90
CA LEU A 2 13.15 16.39 -15.46
C LEU A 2 12.14 15.85 -14.42
N LYS A 3 12.59 15.49 -13.21
CA LYS A 3 11.70 15.01 -12.13
C LYS A 3 10.66 16.07 -11.71
N THR A 4 11.06 17.34 -11.67
CA THR A 4 10.17 18.47 -11.35
C THR A 4 9.11 18.67 -12.43
N LEU A 5 9.48 18.56 -13.70
CA LEU A 5 8.52 18.63 -14.81
C LEU A 5 7.54 17.45 -14.81
N THR A 6 8.02 16.23 -14.52
CA THR A 6 7.16 15.06 -14.36
C THR A 6 6.17 15.24 -13.20
N TYR A 7 6.65 15.74 -12.05
CA TYR A 7 5.77 16.03 -10.90
C TYR A 7 4.68 17.03 -11.27
N ILE A 8 5.08 18.19 -11.81
CA ILE A 8 4.16 19.24 -12.23
C ILE A 8 3.13 18.71 -13.24
N TYR A 9 3.57 17.96 -14.25
CA TYR A 9 2.68 17.35 -15.24
C TYR A 9 1.62 16.45 -14.59
N HIS A 10 2.03 15.55 -13.69
CA HIS A 10 1.10 14.62 -13.07
C HIS A 10 0.15 15.30 -12.09
N LYS A 11 0.64 16.29 -11.32
CA LYS A 11 -0.17 17.11 -10.42
C LYS A 11 -1.25 17.88 -11.14
N PHE A 12 -0.91 18.54 -12.26
CA PHE A 12 -1.90 19.27 -13.06
C PHE A 12 -2.90 18.36 -13.77
N LYS A 13 -2.45 17.20 -14.26
CA LYS A 13 -3.30 16.27 -15.02
C LYS A 13 -4.22 15.44 -14.12
N ASN A 14 -3.81 15.16 -12.88
CA ASN A 14 -4.53 14.30 -11.94
C ASN A 14 -4.63 15.02 -10.57
N PRO A 15 -5.40 16.12 -10.48
CA PRO A 15 -5.47 16.94 -9.26
C PRO A 15 -6.06 16.19 -8.06
N ASN A 16 -6.84 15.13 -8.29
CA ASN A 16 -7.42 14.30 -7.22
C ASN A 16 -6.49 13.17 -6.76
N SER A 17 -5.31 13.01 -7.38
CA SER A 17 -4.38 11.92 -7.08
C SER A 17 -3.01 12.43 -6.64
N VAL A 18 -2.96 13.65 -6.09
CA VAL A 18 -1.70 14.31 -5.72
C VAL A 18 -0.96 13.51 -4.66
N ASP A 19 -1.65 13.02 -3.64
CA ASP A 19 -1.05 12.21 -2.57
C ASP A 19 -0.39 10.95 -3.13
N TYR A 20 -1.06 10.25 -4.04
CA TYR A 20 -0.48 9.07 -4.71
C TYR A 20 0.74 9.41 -5.59
N VAL A 21 0.72 10.56 -6.27
CA VAL A 21 1.85 11.03 -7.09
C VAL A 21 3.04 11.40 -6.21
N ASP A 22 2.80 12.11 -5.10
CA ASP A 22 3.82 12.51 -4.14
C ASP A 22 4.49 11.28 -3.51
N GLU A 23 3.71 10.34 -2.99
CA GLU A 23 4.21 9.09 -2.42
C GLU A 23 4.99 8.26 -3.44
N GLY A 24 4.42 8.06 -4.63
CA GLY A 24 5.07 7.26 -5.66
C GLY A 24 6.41 7.85 -6.12
N LEU A 25 6.47 9.16 -6.36
CA LEU A 25 7.71 9.83 -6.74
C LEU A 25 8.71 9.88 -5.58
N GLY A 26 8.22 10.00 -4.34
CA GLY A 26 8.99 9.88 -3.11
C GLY A 26 9.71 8.52 -3.03
N ILE A 27 8.98 7.42 -3.22
CA ILE A 27 9.54 6.06 -3.28
C ILE A 27 10.59 5.93 -4.38
N ALA A 28 10.34 6.48 -5.58
CA ALA A 28 11.30 6.44 -6.67
C ALA A 28 12.60 7.21 -6.34
N ALA A 29 12.47 8.36 -5.68
CA ALA A 29 13.61 9.14 -5.22
C ALA A 29 14.39 8.40 -4.13
N ARG A 30 13.69 7.83 -3.14
CA ARG A 30 14.27 7.05 -2.05
C ARG A 30 14.98 5.81 -2.58
N PHE A 31 14.37 5.04 -3.48
CA PHE A 31 15.02 3.91 -4.14
C PHE A 31 16.35 4.31 -4.80
N SER A 32 16.39 5.47 -5.47
CA SER A 32 17.62 5.94 -6.12
C SER A 32 18.76 6.19 -5.13
N ARG A 33 18.47 6.66 -3.91
CA ARG A 33 19.47 6.94 -2.85
C ARG A 33 19.82 5.67 -2.07
N CYS A 34 18.80 4.89 -1.72
CA CYS A 34 18.90 3.73 -0.85
C CYS A 34 19.09 2.39 -1.60
N LYS A 35 19.34 2.42 -2.92
CA LYS A 35 19.36 1.24 -3.79
C LYS A 35 20.14 0.04 -3.22
N LYS A 36 21.32 0.29 -2.66
CA LYS A 36 22.18 -0.76 -2.06
C LYS A 36 21.52 -1.42 -0.84
N PHE A 37 20.86 -0.64 0.00
CA PHE A 37 20.17 -1.11 1.21
C PHE A 37 18.87 -1.85 0.88
N TRP A 38 18.22 -1.49 -0.24
CA TRP A 38 16.98 -2.12 -0.68
C TRP A 38 17.20 -3.45 -1.38
N GLN A 39 18.41 -3.75 -1.88
CA GLN A 39 18.66 -4.91 -2.72
C GLN A 39 18.17 -6.22 -2.08
N LYS A 40 18.47 -6.43 -0.79
CA LYS A 40 18.01 -7.63 -0.06
C LYS A 40 16.49 -7.73 0.02
N HIS A 41 15.81 -6.60 0.26
CA HIS A 41 14.34 -6.55 0.24
C HIS A 41 13.81 -6.90 -1.15
N LEU A 42 14.37 -6.31 -2.22
CA LEU A 42 13.96 -6.61 -3.59
C LEU A 42 14.13 -8.09 -3.95
N ASP A 43 15.25 -8.69 -3.53
CA ASP A 43 15.55 -10.09 -3.81
C ASP A 43 14.56 -11.02 -3.09
N PHE A 44 14.27 -10.76 -1.81
CA PHE A 44 13.27 -11.54 -1.07
C PHE A 44 11.86 -11.38 -1.61
N THR A 45 11.44 -10.14 -1.93
CA THR A 45 10.12 -9.89 -2.51
C THR A 45 9.95 -10.66 -3.83
N LYS A 46 10.96 -10.66 -4.71
CA LYS A 46 10.92 -11.40 -5.98
C LYS A 46 11.00 -12.91 -5.79
N PHE A 47 11.74 -13.36 -4.79
CA PHE A 47 11.81 -14.78 -4.43
C PHE A 47 10.44 -15.30 -3.98
N VAL A 48 9.73 -14.58 -3.11
CA VAL A 48 8.38 -14.99 -2.68
C VAL A 48 7.40 -15.06 -3.85
N GLN A 49 7.47 -14.08 -4.77
CA GLN A 49 6.65 -14.11 -5.99
C GLN A 49 6.96 -15.35 -6.83
N GLN A 50 8.22 -15.76 -6.91
CA GLN A 50 8.62 -17.00 -7.60
C GLN A 50 8.07 -18.24 -6.90
N GLN A 51 8.11 -18.28 -5.56
CA GLN A 51 7.52 -19.38 -4.79
C GLN A 51 6.01 -19.50 -5.02
N ALA A 52 5.29 -18.36 -5.09
CA ALA A 52 3.86 -18.36 -5.39
C ALA A 52 3.54 -18.80 -6.83
N ALA A 53 4.43 -18.51 -7.78
CA ALA A 53 4.26 -18.86 -9.18
C ALA A 53 4.67 -20.31 -9.51
N GLU A 54 5.28 -21.05 -8.57
CA GLU A 54 5.83 -22.37 -8.82
C GLU A 54 4.77 -23.34 -9.37
N GLY A 55 5.12 -24.01 -10.48
CA GLY A 55 4.26 -24.98 -11.15
C GLY A 55 3.17 -24.37 -12.03
N LEU A 56 3.07 -23.04 -12.15
CA LEU A 56 2.19 -22.40 -13.12
C LEU A 56 2.88 -22.33 -14.50
N THR A 57 2.12 -22.61 -15.55
CA THR A 57 2.58 -22.51 -16.94
C THR A 57 1.69 -21.51 -17.67
N ASN A 58 2.30 -20.50 -18.30
CA ASN A 58 1.59 -19.45 -19.03
C ASN A 58 0.47 -18.73 -18.22
N PRO A 59 0.70 -18.35 -16.93
CA PRO A 59 -0.37 -17.88 -16.06
C PRO A 59 -0.94 -16.52 -16.48
N SER A 60 -2.21 -16.28 -16.15
CA SER A 60 -2.74 -14.92 -16.03
C SER A 60 -2.35 -14.32 -14.68
N ILE A 61 -1.73 -13.14 -14.68
CA ILE A 61 -1.15 -12.53 -13.48
C ILE A 61 -1.78 -11.16 -13.22
N ALA A 62 -2.24 -10.93 -12.00
CA ALA A 62 -2.54 -9.58 -11.50
C ALA A 62 -1.51 -9.14 -10.46
N VAL A 63 -1.05 -7.90 -10.56
CA VAL A 63 -0.17 -7.25 -9.58
C VAL A 63 -0.90 -6.06 -8.95
N LEU A 64 -1.18 -6.15 -7.66
CA LEU A 64 -1.85 -5.14 -6.85
C LEU A 64 -0.81 -4.33 -6.08
N GLY A 65 -0.81 -3.00 -6.24
CA GLY A 65 0.28 -2.15 -5.75
C GLY A 65 1.52 -2.27 -6.64
N ALA A 66 1.33 -2.28 -7.95
CA ALA A 66 2.40 -2.54 -8.91
C ALA A 66 3.48 -1.45 -8.94
N GLY A 67 3.15 -0.23 -8.48
CA GLY A 67 4.05 0.92 -8.37
C GLY A 67 4.88 1.10 -9.63
N ARG A 68 6.19 1.29 -9.48
CA ARG A 68 7.13 1.41 -10.61
C ARG A 68 7.76 0.07 -11.02
N LEU A 69 7.19 -1.05 -10.59
CA LEU A 69 7.69 -2.41 -10.82
C LEU A 69 9.12 -2.62 -10.25
N LEU A 70 9.45 -1.97 -9.13
CA LEU A 70 10.75 -2.13 -8.47
C LEU A 70 10.86 -3.51 -7.82
N ASP A 71 9.81 -3.88 -7.09
CA ASP A 71 9.74 -5.08 -6.27
C ASP A 71 9.10 -6.25 -7.05
N VAL A 72 8.53 -5.96 -8.22
CA VAL A 72 7.91 -6.97 -9.09
C VAL A 72 8.98 -7.77 -9.82
N ASN A 73 8.85 -9.10 -9.78
CA ASN A 73 9.70 -10.01 -10.54
C ASN A 73 9.28 -9.98 -12.01
N LEU A 74 9.98 -9.16 -12.81
CA LEU A 74 9.71 -9.01 -14.23
C LEU A 74 9.97 -10.27 -15.04
N ASP A 75 10.78 -11.21 -14.54
CA ASP A 75 11.03 -12.48 -15.23
C ASP A 75 9.77 -13.35 -15.20
N LEU A 76 9.03 -13.37 -14.08
CA LEU A 76 7.73 -14.05 -13.99
C LEU A 76 6.72 -13.51 -15.02
N LEU A 77 6.78 -12.21 -15.30
CA LEU A 77 5.85 -11.60 -16.24
C LEU A 77 6.15 -11.99 -17.69
N LYS A 78 7.37 -12.40 -18.03
CA LYS A 78 7.76 -12.74 -19.42
C LYS A 78 6.95 -13.91 -19.97
N ASP A 79 6.65 -14.87 -19.11
CA ASP A 79 5.97 -16.11 -19.46
C ASP A 79 4.45 -16.03 -19.21
N ALA A 80 3.91 -14.86 -18.85
CA ALA A 80 2.48 -14.70 -18.61
C ALA A 80 1.66 -14.68 -19.91
N SER A 81 0.44 -15.21 -19.85
CA SER A 81 -0.55 -15.06 -20.93
C SER A 81 -1.25 -13.71 -20.87
N GLU A 82 -1.47 -13.22 -19.66
CA GLU A 82 -2.10 -11.94 -19.36
C GLU A 82 -1.43 -11.29 -18.14
N ILE A 83 -1.30 -9.97 -18.18
CA ILE A 83 -0.76 -9.15 -17.10
C ILE A 83 -1.72 -8.00 -16.82
N SER A 84 -2.25 -7.95 -15.60
CA SER A 84 -2.99 -6.80 -15.09
C SER A 84 -2.20 -6.09 -14.00
N LEU A 85 -1.97 -4.79 -14.16
CA LEU A 85 -1.27 -3.98 -13.15
C LEU A 85 -2.24 -2.97 -12.54
N TYR A 86 -2.29 -2.91 -11.21
CA TYR A 86 -3.15 -2.01 -10.43
C TYR A 86 -2.30 -1.12 -9.54
N ASP A 87 -2.55 0.18 -9.58
CA ASP A 87 -1.97 1.17 -8.67
C ASP A 87 -2.77 2.47 -8.72
N ALA A 88 -2.76 3.26 -7.65
CA ALA A 88 -3.44 4.55 -7.61
C ALA A 88 -2.57 5.72 -8.14
N ASP A 89 -1.23 5.56 -8.23
CA ASP A 89 -0.31 6.59 -8.73
C ASP A 89 -0.32 6.64 -10.27
N PRO A 90 -0.88 7.68 -10.91
CA PRO A 90 -0.94 7.77 -12.38
C PRO A 90 0.41 7.89 -13.09
N SER A 91 1.48 8.20 -12.36
CA SER A 91 2.82 8.30 -12.95
C SER A 91 3.47 6.94 -13.24
N CYS A 92 2.95 5.86 -12.65
CA CYS A 92 3.40 4.49 -12.90
C CYS A 92 3.15 4.02 -14.34
N LEU A 93 2.09 4.51 -14.99
CA LEU A 93 1.62 4.02 -16.29
C LEU A 93 2.69 4.11 -17.38
N SER A 94 3.46 5.21 -17.37
CA SER A 94 4.56 5.40 -18.33
C SER A 94 5.70 4.40 -18.11
N VAL A 95 5.92 4.00 -16.85
CA VAL A 95 6.92 3.00 -16.45
C VAL A 95 6.46 1.62 -16.89
N TRP A 96 5.19 1.26 -16.65
CA TRP A 96 4.61 -0.02 -17.06
C TRP A 96 4.70 -0.24 -18.56
N LYS A 97 4.21 0.73 -19.35
CA LYS A 97 4.26 0.69 -20.82
C LYS A 97 5.68 0.47 -21.34
N ARG A 98 6.67 1.14 -20.73
CA ARG A 98 8.07 1.03 -21.12
C ARG A 98 8.68 -0.31 -20.73
N LYS A 99 8.47 -0.76 -19.49
CA LYS A 99 9.04 -2.01 -18.96
C LYS A 99 8.46 -3.25 -19.63
N LEU A 100 7.21 -3.18 -20.07
CA LEU A 100 6.51 -4.29 -20.71
C LEU A 100 6.41 -4.15 -22.23
N ILE A 101 7.12 -3.22 -22.87
CA ILE A 101 6.96 -2.95 -24.31
C ILE A 101 7.19 -4.20 -25.19
N PHE A 102 8.17 -5.03 -24.85
CA PHE A 102 8.51 -6.25 -25.59
C PHE A 102 7.83 -7.53 -25.07
N ASN A 103 7.04 -7.41 -24.00
CA ASN A 103 6.30 -8.54 -23.47
C ASN A 103 5.14 -8.88 -24.42
N LYS A 104 4.86 -10.17 -24.66
CA LYS A 104 3.83 -10.62 -25.61
C LYS A 104 2.45 -10.85 -24.98
N ALA A 105 2.35 -10.84 -23.66
CA ALA A 105 1.09 -11.03 -22.93
C ALA A 105 0.08 -9.93 -23.29
N ASN A 106 -1.20 -10.26 -23.11
CA ASN A 106 -2.25 -9.24 -23.04
C ASN A 106 -2.01 -8.38 -21.79
N LYS A 107 -2.08 -7.05 -21.92
CA LYS A 107 -1.74 -6.12 -20.83
C LYS A 107 -2.90 -5.20 -20.52
N ASN A 108 -3.34 -5.23 -19.27
CA ASN A 108 -4.35 -4.34 -18.73
C ASN A 108 -3.72 -3.45 -17.65
N PHE A 109 -3.97 -2.15 -17.70
CA PHE A 109 -3.42 -1.18 -16.76
C PHE A 109 -4.55 -0.43 -16.08
N TYR A 110 -4.62 -0.54 -14.76
CA TYR A 110 -5.65 0.03 -13.92
C TYR A 110 -5.01 1.06 -13.01
N VAL A 111 -5.32 2.33 -13.29
CA VAL A 111 -4.83 3.47 -12.53
C VAL A 111 -5.98 4.05 -11.74
N ASN A 112 -6.26 3.46 -10.58
CA ASN A 112 -7.34 3.86 -9.69
C ASN A 112 -7.06 3.33 -8.28
N ASP A 113 -7.64 3.99 -7.28
CA ASP A 113 -7.73 3.46 -5.93
C ASP A 113 -8.50 2.13 -5.97
N LEU A 114 -7.84 1.05 -5.53
CA LEU A 114 -8.42 -0.28 -5.51
C LEU A 114 -9.54 -0.40 -4.45
N THR A 115 -9.50 0.41 -3.40
CA THR A 115 -10.53 0.39 -2.35
C THR A 115 -11.85 0.99 -2.83
N GLU A 116 -11.80 1.84 -3.86
CA GLU A 116 -12.88 2.70 -4.36
C GLU A 116 -13.50 3.63 -3.29
N VAL A 117 -12.79 3.82 -2.17
CA VAL A 117 -13.34 4.47 -0.97
C VAL A 117 -12.56 5.71 -0.60
N LEU A 118 -11.24 5.76 -0.80
CA LEU A 118 -10.42 6.82 -0.19
C LEU A 118 -10.84 8.20 -0.69
N ASP A 119 -10.94 8.39 -2.01
CA ASP A 119 -11.34 9.69 -2.58
C ASP A 119 -12.77 10.08 -2.17
N LEU A 120 -13.73 9.18 -2.36
CA LEU A 120 -15.15 9.43 -2.10
C LEU A 120 -15.44 9.66 -0.62
N TRP A 121 -14.79 8.90 0.24
CA TRP A 121 -15.01 8.98 1.68
C TRP A 121 -14.31 10.20 2.27
N SER A 122 -13.10 10.53 1.82
CA SER A 122 -12.37 11.72 2.28
C SER A 122 -13.11 13.01 1.91
N ALA A 123 -13.68 13.09 0.71
CA ALA A 123 -14.55 14.21 0.32
C ALA A 123 -15.79 14.32 1.24
N LYS A 124 -16.41 13.19 1.61
CA LYS A 124 -17.52 13.18 2.58
C LYS A 124 -17.08 13.62 3.97
N LEU A 125 -15.88 13.23 4.42
CA LEU A 125 -15.33 13.65 5.70
C LEU A 125 -15.12 15.16 5.72
N GLU A 126 -14.51 15.72 4.67
CA GLU A 126 -14.27 17.15 4.54
C GLU A 126 -15.58 17.95 4.64
N ILE A 127 -16.59 17.58 3.85
CA ILE A 127 -17.93 18.21 3.89
C ILE A 127 -18.53 18.09 5.30
N PHE A 128 -18.47 16.89 5.90
CA PHE A 128 -19.00 16.64 7.23
C PHE A 128 -18.36 17.54 8.29
N LEU A 129 -17.03 17.72 8.24
CA LEU A 129 -16.27 18.57 9.17
C LEU A 129 -16.59 20.07 8.97
N GLN A 130 -16.73 20.53 7.72
CA GLN A 130 -17.03 21.91 7.38
C GLN A 130 -18.46 22.34 7.79
N GLU A 131 -19.46 21.51 7.52
CA GLU A 131 -20.87 21.88 7.70
C GLU A 131 -21.37 21.75 9.15
N ASN A 132 -20.81 20.82 9.94
CA ASN A 132 -21.48 20.37 11.17
C ASN A 132 -20.81 20.74 12.49
N LYS A 133 -19.57 21.28 12.48
CA LYS A 133 -18.69 21.37 13.67
C LYS A 133 -18.98 20.20 14.65
N PRO A 134 -18.89 18.96 14.16
CA PRO A 134 -19.50 17.82 14.83
C PRO A 134 -18.88 17.64 16.21
N ASN A 135 -19.71 17.29 17.20
CA ASN A 135 -19.16 16.82 18.47
C ASN A 135 -18.49 15.45 18.28
N ASP A 136 -17.69 15.05 19.27
CA ASP A 136 -16.95 13.79 19.25
C ASP A 136 -17.85 12.59 18.89
N THR A 137 -19.07 12.52 19.42
CA THR A 137 -20.02 11.42 19.14
C THR A 137 -20.38 11.31 17.66
N LYS A 138 -20.69 12.44 17.00
CA LYS A 138 -21.01 12.45 15.57
C LYS A 138 -19.79 12.08 14.73
N LEU A 139 -18.61 12.60 15.09
CA LEU A 139 -17.36 12.25 14.39
C LEU A 139 -17.05 10.76 14.52
N ILE A 140 -17.12 10.20 15.73
CA ILE A 140 -16.92 8.77 15.99
C ILE A 140 -17.88 7.93 15.16
N SER A 141 -19.16 8.32 15.08
CA SER A 141 -20.15 7.63 14.26
C SER A 141 -19.80 7.68 12.77
N PHE A 142 -19.31 8.82 12.29
CA PHE A 142 -18.92 9.01 10.89
C PHE A 142 -17.68 8.17 10.54
N LEU A 143 -16.61 8.23 11.34
CA LEU A 143 -15.41 7.42 11.15
C LEU A 143 -15.76 5.91 11.13
N ASN A 144 -16.59 5.47 12.08
CA ASN A 144 -17.08 4.11 12.12
C ASN A 144 -18.07 3.77 11.00
N SER A 145 -18.61 4.73 10.24
CA SER A 145 -19.47 4.46 9.09
C SER A 145 -18.70 4.20 7.80
N LEU A 146 -17.35 4.25 7.81
CA LEU A 146 -16.56 3.76 6.69
C LEU A 146 -17.01 2.34 6.36
N SER A 147 -17.42 2.15 5.10
CA SER A 147 -17.83 0.87 4.56
C SER A 147 -17.21 0.80 3.19
N ALA A 148 -16.45 -0.25 2.98
CA ALA A 148 -15.71 -0.46 1.75
C ALA A 148 -16.48 -1.51 0.93
N PRO A 149 -16.78 -1.25 -0.35
CA PRO A 149 -17.59 -2.17 -1.16
C PRO A 149 -16.90 -3.53 -1.31
N GLU A 150 -17.66 -4.58 -1.60
CA GLU A 150 -17.04 -5.85 -2.03
C GLU A 150 -16.30 -5.61 -3.34
N LEU A 151 -14.98 -5.78 -3.31
CA LEU A 151 -14.13 -5.58 -4.48
C LEU A 151 -14.08 -6.87 -5.28
N THR A 152 -14.36 -6.75 -6.58
CA THR A 152 -14.16 -7.84 -7.54
C THR A 152 -13.10 -7.40 -8.54
N LEU A 153 -12.04 -8.19 -8.67
CA LEU A 153 -11.08 -7.98 -9.74
C LEU A 153 -11.76 -8.19 -11.10
N GLN A 154 -11.38 -7.41 -12.11
CA GLN A 154 -12.07 -7.41 -13.41
C GLN A 154 -12.01 -8.75 -14.15
N ALA A 155 -11.04 -9.61 -13.82
CA ALA A 155 -10.91 -10.95 -14.37
C ALA A 155 -10.47 -11.95 -13.29
N GLN A 156 -10.53 -13.23 -13.64
CA GLN A 156 -9.97 -14.32 -12.84
C GLN A 156 -8.50 -14.51 -13.22
N TYR A 157 -7.63 -14.58 -12.22
CA TYR A 157 -6.19 -14.68 -12.40
C TYR A 157 -5.68 -16.03 -11.87
N ASP A 158 -4.70 -16.64 -12.54
CA ASP A 158 -4.01 -17.81 -11.97
C ASP A 158 -3.19 -17.40 -10.74
N LEU A 159 -2.53 -16.24 -10.82
CA LEU A 159 -1.68 -15.69 -9.77
C LEU A 159 -2.04 -14.24 -9.48
N ILE A 160 -2.27 -13.93 -8.20
CA ILE A 160 -2.35 -12.55 -7.71
C ILE A 160 -1.12 -12.25 -6.86
N ILE A 161 -0.45 -11.14 -7.15
CA ILE A 161 0.67 -10.62 -6.38
C ILE A 161 0.24 -9.30 -5.75
N SER A 162 0.04 -9.27 -4.43
CA SER A 162 -0.21 -8.04 -3.68
C SER A 162 1.08 -7.59 -3.01
N VAL A 163 1.64 -6.47 -3.45
CA VAL A 163 2.90 -5.92 -2.94
C VAL A 163 2.64 -4.62 -2.20
N ASN A 164 2.90 -4.65 -0.89
CA ASN A 164 2.79 -3.56 0.08
C ASN A 164 1.44 -2.83 0.16
N LEU A 165 0.43 -3.28 -0.61
CA LEU A 165 -0.85 -2.58 -0.68
C LEU A 165 -1.64 -2.66 0.64
N LEU A 166 -1.58 -3.79 1.35
CA LEU A 166 -2.31 -4.02 2.60
C LEU A 166 -1.96 -2.97 3.68
N SER A 167 -0.67 -2.74 3.91
CA SER A 167 -0.16 -1.73 4.85
C SER A 167 -0.29 -0.31 4.29
N GLN A 168 -0.08 -0.10 3.00
CA GLN A 168 -0.13 1.24 2.40
C GLN A 168 -1.54 1.85 2.37
N ILE A 169 -2.59 1.05 2.13
CA ILE A 169 -3.98 1.54 2.18
C ILE A 169 -4.27 2.20 3.54
N ILE A 170 -3.80 1.58 4.62
CA ILE A 170 -4.00 2.05 5.99
C ILE A 170 -3.24 3.36 6.23
N VAL A 171 -1.99 3.45 5.76
CA VAL A 171 -1.14 4.64 5.89
C VAL A 171 -1.74 5.83 5.14
N ILE A 172 -2.12 5.64 3.87
CA ILE A 172 -2.72 6.71 3.05
C ILE A 172 -4.02 7.20 3.69
N TRP A 173 -4.89 6.28 4.11
CA TRP A 173 -6.11 6.61 4.83
C TRP A 173 -5.85 7.40 6.12
N ARG A 174 -4.88 6.96 6.94
CA ARG A 174 -4.47 7.66 8.18
C ARG A 174 -4.06 9.09 7.88
N ASP A 175 -3.20 9.29 6.88
CA ASP A 175 -2.61 10.59 6.59
C ASP A 175 -3.68 11.57 6.08
N ILE A 176 -4.57 11.12 5.19
CA ILE A 176 -5.71 11.93 4.73
C ILE A 176 -6.64 12.28 5.89
N ALA A 177 -7.05 11.29 6.69
CA ALA A 177 -7.97 11.51 7.80
C ALA A 177 -7.37 12.45 8.85
N THR A 178 -6.09 12.30 9.16
CA THR A 178 -5.38 13.11 10.16
C THR A 178 -5.25 14.55 9.66
N SER A 179 -4.80 14.75 8.42
CA SER A 179 -4.69 16.10 7.82
C SER A 179 -6.05 16.82 7.84
N LEU A 180 -7.13 16.14 7.45
CA LEU A 180 -8.47 16.73 7.48
C LEU A 180 -8.93 17.07 8.89
N LEU A 181 -8.57 16.29 9.90
CA LEU A 181 -8.94 16.56 11.29
C LEU A 181 -8.10 17.69 11.91
N GLU A 182 -6.81 17.78 11.60
CA GLU A 182 -5.89 18.79 12.13
C GLU A 182 -6.27 20.21 11.72
N ASP A 183 -6.88 20.37 10.53
CA ASP A 183 -7.42 21.65 10.06
C ASP A 183 -8.54 22.22 10.97
N PHE A 184 -9.10 21.40 11.86
CA PHE A 184 -10.18 21.79 12.76
C PHE A 184 -9.74 21.83 14.23
N ALA A 185 -9.73 23.03 14.80
CA ALA A 185 -9.19 23.29 16.14
C ALA A 185 -9.83 22.49 17.31
N TRP A 186 -11.04 21.95 17.14
CA TRP A 186 -11.72 21.14 18.16
C TRP A 186 -11.31 19.65 18.13
N ALA A 187 -10.76 19.19 17.01
CA ALA A 187 -10.20 17.85 16.85
C ALA A 187 -8.70 17.81 17.20
N LYS A 188 -8.15 18.87 17.82
CA LYS A 188 -6.73 18.95 18.15
C LYS A 188 -6.24 17.78 18.99
N THR A 189 -5.02 17.39 18.66
CA THR A 189 -4.26 16.34 19.29
C THR A 189 -3.66 16.80 20.61
N ASN A 190 -3.29 15.84 21.47
CA ASN A 190 -2.51 16.12 22.68
C ASN A 190 -1.07 16.57 22.31
N GLU A 191 -0.23 16.88 23.30
CA GLU A 191 1.17 17.30 23.08
C GLU A 191 2.02 16.28 22.30
N ARG A 192 1.54 15.05 22.15
CA ARG A 192 2.17 13.96 21.38
C ARG A 192 1.53 13.74 20.02
N GLY A 193 0.66 14.63 19.55
CA GLY A 193 0.00 14.46 18.25
C GLY A 193 -1.09 13.39 18.22
N GLN A 194 -1.60 12.93 19.37
CA GLN A 194 -2.65 11.91 19.42
C GLN A 194 -4.04 12.51 19.63
N PHE A 195 -5.05 12.04 18.88
CA PHE A 195 -6.45 12.41 19.14
C PHE A 195 -6.93 11.84 20.47
N LYS A 196 -8.11 12.27 20.93
CA LYS A 196 -8.77 11.65 22.11
C LYS A 196 -9.00 10.16 21.86
N ASP A 197 -8.87 9.33 22.89
CA ASP A 197 -8.98 7.86 22.77
C ASP A 197 -10.19 7.37 21.97
N PRO A 198 -11.42 7.90 22.17
CA PRO A 198 -12.58 7.45 21.39
C PRO A 198 -12.46 7.72 19.88
N ILE A 199 -11.80 8.82 19.50
CA ILE A 199 -11.55 9.18 18.09
C ILE A 199 -10.46 8.26 17.53
N ASN A 200 -9.37 8.04 18.26
CA ASN A 200 -8.34 7.08 17.86
C ASN A 200 -8.93 5.69 17.64
N ILE A 201 -9.76 5.19 18.55
CA ILE A 201 -10.43 3.89 18.40
C ILE A 201 -11.30 3.86 17.12
N ALA A 202 -12.00 4.94 16.80
CA ALA A 202 -12.80 5.03 15.59
C ALA A 202 -11.94 5.06 14.30
N LEU A 203 -10.79 5.74 14.32
CA LEU A 203 -9.80 5.70 13.24
C LEU A 203 -9.22 4.29 13.06
N GLU A 204 -8.85 3.62 14.15
CA GLU A 204 -8.35 2.24 14.12
C GLU A 204 -9.40 1.26 13.56
N ASN A 205 -10.67 1.46 13.91
CA ASN A 205 -11.75 0.66 13.34
C ASN A 205 -11.92 0.89 11.84
N SER A 206 -11.80 2.13 11.35
CA SER A 206 -11.92 2.41 9.91
C SER A 206 -10.73 1.84 9.13
N LYS A 207 -9.50 1.95 9.66
CA LYS A 207 -8.30 1.27 9.13
C LYS A 207 -8.52 -0.24 9.00
N ARG A 208 -9.02 -0.88 10.06
CA ARG A 208 -9.31 -2.33 10.07
C ARG A 208 -10.31 -2.74 9.00
N LYS A 209 -11.30 -1.90 8.68
CA LYS A 209 -12.28 -2.21 7.62
C LYS A 209 -11.67 -2.24 6.24
N LEU A 210 -10.76 -1.31 5.94
CA LEU A 210 -10.00 -1.30 4.69
C LEU A 210 -9.08 -2.52 4.58
N GLU A 211 -8.43 -2.89 5.68
CA GLU A 211 -7.61 -4.10 5.77
C GLU A 211 -8.42 -5.37 5.46
N ILE A 212 -9.57 -5.53 6.13
CA ILE A 212 -10.48 -6.67 5.94
C ILE A 212 -11.02 -6.70 4.50
N GLN A 213 -11.36 -5.55 3.91
CA GLN A 213 -11.82 -5.49 2.52
C GLN A 213 -10.78 -6.07 1.56
N HIS A 214 -9.51 -5.66 1.68
CA HIS A 214 -8.43 -6.15 0.83
C HIS A 214 -8.23 -7.67 1.00
N LEU A 215 -8.18 -8.14 2.24
CA LEU A 215 -8.05 -9.58 2.53
C LEU A 215 -9.24 -10.40 2.02
N ASN A 216 -10.46 -9.88 2.15
CA ASN A 216 -11.67 -10.52 1.61
C ASN A 216 -11.63 -10.62 0.09
N MET A 217 -11.25 -9.53 -0.59
CA MET A 217 -11.07 -9.52 -2.04
C MET A 217 -10.06 -10.59 -2.48
N LEU A 218 -8.90 -10.69 -1.81
CA LEU A 218 -7.92 -11.73 -2.08
C LEU A 218 -8.51 -13.14 -1.86
N ASN A 219 -9.17 -13.36 -0.73
CA ASN A 219 -9.77 -14.65 -0.37
C ASN A 219 -10.89 -15.07 -1.34
N GLN A 220 -11.62 -14.12 -1.92
CA GLN A 220 -12.74 -14.33 -2.83
C GLN A 220 -12.34 -14.29 -4.32
N SER A 221 -11.09 -13.96 -4.63
CA SER A 221 -10.59 -13.71 -5.99
C SER A 221 -10.67 -14.90 -6.96
N LYS A 222 -10.93 -16.11 -6.45
CA LYS A 222 -10.87 -17.39 -7.19
C LYS A 222 -9.50 -17.67 -7.83
N ALA A 223 -8.45 -16.95 -7.44
CA ALA A 223 -7.12 -17.22 -7.94
C ALA A 223 -6.62 -18.59 -7.50
N LYS A 224 -5.71 -19.18 -8.27
CA LYS A 224 -5.07 -20.45 -7.89
C LYS A 224 -3.96 -20.23 -6.87
N ARG A 225 -3.28 -19.09 -6.96
CA ARG A 225 -2.12 -18.72 -6.14
C ARG A 225 -2.18 -17.26 -5.74
N ILE A 226 -1.70 -16.95 -4.55
CA ILE A 226 -1.57 -15.58 -4.04
C ILE A 226 -0.19 -15.39 -3.44
N ALA A 227 0.53 -14.35 -3.86
CA ALA A 227 1.64 -13.78 -3.12
C ALA A 227 1.13 -12.53 -2.38
N LEU A 228 1.25 -12.49 -1.06
CA LEU A 228 0.90 -11.34 -0.23
C LEU A 228 2.13 -10.87 0.53
N ILE A 229 2.53 -9.63 0.31
CA ILE A 229 3.74 -9.03 0.88
C ILE A 229 3.34 -7.68 1.46
N TYR A 230 3.61 -7.45 2.74
CA TYR A 230 3.23 -6.23 3.42
C TYR A 230 4.11 -5.95 4.64
N ASP A 231 4.11 -4.69 5.07
CA ASP A 231 4.79 -4.26 6.28
C ASP A 231 3.90 -4.55 7.50
N THR A 232 4.48 -5.07 8.58
CA THR A 232 3.78 -5.30 9.86
C THR A 232 4.10 -4.23 10.89
N HIS A 233 5.32 -3.69 10.87
CA HIS A 233 5.79 -2.66 11.79
C HIS A 233 6.71 -1.68 11.08
N PHE A 234 6.66 -0.43 11.53
CA PHE A 234 7.63 0.61 11.21
C PHE A 234 8.46 0.90 12.46
N PHE A 235 9.78 0.88 12.31
CA PHE A 235 10.73 1.25 13.35
C PHE A 235 11.43 2.53 12.94
N ALA A 236 11.38 3.56 13.79
CA ALA A 236 12.26 4.71 13.70
C ALA A 236 13.35 4.60 14.78
N TYR A 237 14.60 4.87 14.38
CA TYR A 237 15.75 4.82 15.28
C TYR A 237 16.66 6.04 15.08
N GLU A 238 17.34 6.43 16.15
CA GLU A 238 18.37 7.47 16.14
C GLU A 238 19.67 6.91 16.75
N GLN A 239 20.83 7.26 16.21
CA GLN A 239 22.11 6.74 16.68
C GLN A 239 22.36 6.92 18.18
N ASN A 240 21.86 8.02 18.76
CA ASN A 240 22.08 8.37 20.17
C ASN A 240 20.86 8.05 21.06
N HIS A 241 19.81 7.46 20.51
CA HIS A 241 18.60 7.12 21.23
C HIS A 241 18.41 5.59 21.26
N PRO A 242 18.60 4.94 22.42
CA PRO A 242 18.57 3.47 22.50
C PRO A 242 17.16 2.89 22.33
N ILE A 243 16.12 3.70 22.47
CA ILE A 243 14.73 3.29 22.32
C ILE A 243 14.29 3.61 20.89
N TRP A 244 13.75 2.62 20.20
CA TRP A 244 13.18 2.79 18.87
C TRP A 244 11.69 3.10 19.00
N ASP A 245 11.21 4.03 18.20
CA ASP A 245 9.77 4.23 18.05
C ASP A 245 9.22 3.13 17.15
N VAL A 246 8.13 2.49 17.59
CA VAL A 246 7.51 1.36 16.91
C VAL A 246 6.06 1.68 16.63
N GLU A 247 5.69 1.64 15.35
CA GLU A 247 4.31 1.79 14.90
C GLU A 247 3.86 0.51 14.18
N ASN A 248 2.60 0.08 14.40
CA ASN A 248 2.03 -1.03 13.64
C ASN A 248 1.62 -0.53 12.24
N ALA A 249 2.03 -1.25 11.21
CA ALA A 249 1.68 -0.95 9.83
C ALA A 249 0.31 -1.54 9.40
N VAL A 250 -0.19 -2.51 10.17
CA VAL A 250 -1.51 -3.14 10.02
C VAL A 250 -2.21 -3.24 11.37
N ILE A 251 -3.54 -3.36 11.37
CA ILE A 251 -4.35 -3.39 12.60
C ILE A 251 -4.66 -4.83 13.03
N SER A 252 -4.75 -5.76 12.08
CA SER A 252 -5.00 -7.17 12.39
C SER A 252 -3.74 -7.91 12.86
N SER A 253 -3.94 -9.15 13.31
CA SER A 253 -2.86 -10.04 13.77
C SER A 253 -1.73 -10.13 12.75
N PRO A 254 -0.46 -10.27 13.18
CA PRO A 254 0.66 -10.47 12.25
C PRO A 254 0.51 -11.70 11.34
N GLU A 255 -0.41 -12.62 11.67
CA GLU A 255 -0.71 -13.81 10.89
C GLU A 255 -1.99 -13.62 10.06
N VAL A 256 -1.80 -13.42 8.75
CA VAL A 256 -2.91 -13.42 7.78
C VAL A 256 -3.26 -14.85 7.41
N SER A 257 -4.56 -15.15 7.46
CA SER A 257 -5.13 -16.40 6.96
C SER A 257 -6.17 -16.10 5.89
N LEU A 258 -6.02 -16.73 4.71
CA LEU A 258 -7.01 -16.72 3.65
C LEU A 258 -7.72 -18.09 3.67
N SER A 259 -8.94 -18.15 4.19
CA SER A 259 -9.64 -19.42 4.45
C SER A 259 -9.79 -20.34 3.23
N ASN A 260 -9.82 -19.76 2.03
CA ASN A 260 -9.95 -20.51 0.77
C ASN A 260 -8.61 -21.01 0.22
N PHE A 261 -7.52 -20.77 0.95
CA PHE A 261 -6.17 -21.10 0.54
C PHE A 261 -5.38 -21.78 1.66
N LYS A 262 -4.40 -22.60 1.27
CA LYS A 262 -3.40 -23.20 2.15
C LYS A 262 -2.11 -22.41 2.04
N LEU A 263 -1.49 -22.14 3.19
CA LEU A 263 -0.17 -21.55 3.25
C LEU A 263 0.86 -22.54 2.67
N ALA A 264 1.62 -22.10 1.66
CA ALA A 264 2.67 -22.89 1.02
C ALA A 264 4.06 -22.42 1.44
N PHE A 265 4.26 -21.11 1.59
CA PHE A 265 5.53 -20.50 1.97
C PHE A 265 5.28 -19.25 2.80
N ARG A 266 6.16 -18.99 3.77
CA ARG A 266 6.16 -17.77 4.59
C ARG A 266 7.59 -17.35 4.89
N ASP A 267 7.85 -16.06 4.82
CA ASP A 267 9.12 -15.47 5.26
C ASP A 267 8.89 -14.07 5.84
N SER A 268 9.90 -13.55 6.53
CA SER A 268 9.88 -12.22 7.11
C SER A 268 11.29 -11.64 7.17
N TRP A 269 11.45 -10.35 6.89
CA TRP A 269 12.74 -9.69 6.93
C TRP A 269 12.61 -8.21 7.32
N LEU A 270 13.72 -7.65 7.80
CA LEU A 270 13.86 -6.23 8.01
C LEU A 270 14.28 -5.54 6.71
N TRP A 271 13.53 -4.52 6.31
CA TRP A 271 13.85 -3.66 5.19
C TRP A 271 14.31 -2.30 5.69
N HIS A 272 15.57 -1.97 5.45
CA HIS A 272 16.12 -0.66 5.78
C HIS A 272 15.66 0.39 4.77
N LEU A 273 14.42 0.87 4.95
CA LEU A 273 13.75 1.78 4.03
C LEU A 273 14.55 3.06 3.83
N ALA A 274 14.97 3.68 4.94
CA ALA A 274 15.67 4.96 4.95
C ALA A 274 16.80 4.94 6.00
N PRO A 275 18.02 4.51 5.65
CA PRO A 275 19.13 4.53 6.58
C PRO A 275 19.47 5.96 7.04
N GLN A 276 19.85 6.10 8.31
CA GLN A 276 20.31 7.36 8.87
C GLN A 276 21.56 7.85 8.11
N GLY A 277 21.62 9.16 7.86
CA GLY A 277 22.67 9.80 7.08
C GLY A 277 22.54 9.64 5.56
N ILE A 278 21.59 8.83 5.07
CA ILE A 278 21.34 8.63 3.62
C ILE A 278 20.11 9.40 3.16
N GLU A 279 18.99 9.21 3.86
CA GLU A 279 17.72 9.89 3.58
C GLU A 279 17.51 11.06 4.54
N TYR A 280 17.58 10.76 5.84
CA TYR A 280 17.40 11.70 6.94
C TYR A 280 18.71 11.79 7.72
N GLN A 281 19.06 12.97 8.23
CA GLN A 281 20.31 13.15 8.97
C GLN A 281 20.23 12.52 10.37
N ASP A 282 19.11 12.73 11.05
CA ASP A 282 19.03 12.51 12.51
C ASP A 282 18.41 11.17 12.89
N TYR A 283 17.67 10.54 11.98
CA TYR A 283 17.02 9.25 12.22
C TYR A 283 17.07 8.34 11.00
N GLY A 284 16.71 7.08 11.17
CA GLY A 284 16.46 6.15 10.09
C GLY A 284 15.21 5.31 10.30
N LEU A 285 14.74 4.68 9.22
CA LEU A 285 13.53 3.87 9.18
C LEU A 285 13.84 2.44 8.75
N ILE A 286 13.31 1.48 9.50
CA ILE A 286 13.31 0.05 9.17
C ILE A 286 11.86 -0.44 9.18
N HIS A 287 11.47 -1.24 8.19
CA HIS A 287 10.16 -1.89 8.15
C HIS A 287 10.32 -3.38 8.43
N GLN A 288 9.45 -3.96 9.27
CA GLN A 288 9.31 -5.42 9.35
C GLN A 288 8.37 -5.88 8.24
N VAL A 289 8.93 -6.51 7.21
CA VAL A 289 8.16 -7.08 6.11
C VAL A 289 7.79 -8.52 6.45
N VAL A 290 6.58 -8.92 6.11
CA VAL A 290 6.16 -10.32 6.09
C VAL A 290 5.61 -10.66 4.71
N ALA A 291 5.88 -11.88 4.28
CA ALA A 291 5.50 -12.36 2.97
C ALA A 291 4.92 -13.77 3.06
N TYR A 292 3.85 -13.99 2.29
CA TYR A 292 3.12 -15.24 2.23
C TYR A 292 2.94 -15.67 0.77
N ALA A 293 3.10 -16.97 0.50
CA ALA A 293 2.63 -17.61 -0.72
C ALA A 293 1.54 -18.62 -0.37
N PHE A 294 0.38 -18.47 -0.98
CA PHE A 294 -0.81 -19.28 -0.77
C PHE A 294 -1.17 -20.06 -2.03
N LYS A 295 -1.77 -21.24 -1.84
CA LYS A 295 -2.29 -22.09 -2.92
C LYS A 295 -3.65 -22.68 -2.57
N THR A 296 -4.52 -22.85 -3.56
CA THR A 296 -5.74 -23.64 -3.42
C THR A 296 -5.44 -25.12 -3.17
#